data_AF-A0A969F7D6-F1
#
_entry.id   AF-A0A969F7D6-F1
#
_cell.length_a   1.000
_cell.length_b   1.000
_cell.length_c   1.000
_cell.angle_alpha   90.00
_cell.angle_beta   90.00
_cell.angle_gamma   90.00
#
_symmetry.space_group_name_H-M   'P 1'
#
loop_
_entity.id
_entity.type
_entity.pdbx_description
1 polymer ?
#
loop_
_entity_poly.entity_id
_entity_poly.type
_entity_poly.pdbx_seq_one_letter_code
_entity_poly.pdbx_strand_id
1 'polypeptide(L)'
;MLRDDQLAREPAYKIVATEGTVLAGNVLLDTQKVIDSVAREAAVSDVPLLEDLAEFQSSFLAMLSGLRSYTTTRNRSYRSEYIANSLLNDQAWARLQGRITRGEFNEEQ
;
A
#
# COMPACT_ATOMS: atom_id res chain seq x y z
N MET A 1 -9.67 28.80 11.00
CA MET A 1 -9.27 28.08 12.23
C MET A 1 -10.22 26.92 12.53
N LEU A 2 -10.48 26.02 11.57
CA LEU A 2 -11.34 24.82 11.77
C LEU A 2 -10.56 23.50 11.64
N ARG A 3 -9.41 23.53 10.94
CA ARG A 3 -8.56 22.37 10.66
C ARG A 3 -7.79 21.91 11.90
N ASP A 4 -7.35 22.85 12.74
CA ASP A 4 -6.63 22.55 13.99
C ASP A 4 -7.55 21.94 15.06
N ASP A 5 -8.83 22.34 15.06
CA ASP A 5 -9.81 21.91 16.06
C ASP A 5 -10.21 20.43 15.89
N GLN A 6 -10.28 19.95 14.64
CA GLN A 6 -10.58 18.54 14.35
C GLN A 6 -9.39 17.61 14.65
N LEU A 7 -8.15 18.05 14.36
CA LEU A 7 -6.93 17.29 14.64
C LEU A 7 -6.65 17.21 16.16
N ALA A 8 -7.05 18.22 16.94
CA ALA A 8 -6.91 18.22 18.39
C ALA A 8 -7.92 17.29 19.08
N ARG A 9 -9.12 17.11 18.51
CA ARG A 9 -10.21 16.31 19.08
C ARG A 9 -10.12 14.83 18.76
N GLU A 10 -9.47 14.46 17.66
CA GLU A 10 -9.42 13.08 17.17
C GLU A 10 -7.97 12.58 17.01
N PRO A 11 -7.35 12.09 18.10
CA PRO A 11 -5.94 11.69 18.07
C PRO A 11 -5.65 10.59 17.04
N ALA A 12 -6.59 9.65 16.83
CA ALA A 12 -6.46 8.60 15.83
C ALA A 12 -6.44 9.16 14.39
N TYR A 13 -7.32 10.12 14.08
CA TYR A 13 -7.32 10.79 12.78
C TYR A 13 -6.05 11.61 12.58
N LYS A 14 -5.56 12.29 13.63
CA LYS A 14 -4.31 13.06 13.57
C LYS A 14 -3.11 12.18 13.21
N ILE A 15 -2.96 11.02 13.85
CA ILE A 15 -1.85 10.08 13.56
C ILE A 15 -1.91 9.64 12.10
N VAL A 16 -3.07 9.21 11.61
CA VAL A 16 -3.23 8.76 10.23
C VAL A 16 -2.99 9.90 9.23
N ALA A 17 -3.54 11.09 9.49
CA ALA A 17 -3.45 12.22 8.58
C ALA A 17 -2.03 12.84 8.51
N THR A 18 -1.19 12.65 9.53
CA THR A 18 0.17 13.19 9.60
C THR A 18 1.21 12.12 9.27
N GLU A 19 1.60 11.33 10.27
CA GLU A 19 2.63 10.29 10.15
C GLU A 19 2.21 9.17 9.19
N GLY A 20 0.96 8.72 9.29
CA GLY A 20 0.42 7.66 8.44
C GLY A 20 0.49 8.00 6.95
N THR A 21 0.07 9.21 6.58
CA THR A 21 0.15 9.70 5.19
C THR A 21 1.58 9.74 4.66
N VAL A 22 2.54 10.17 5.47
CA VAL A 22 3.95 10.26 5.06
C VAL A 22 4.55 8.87 4.83
N LEU A 23 4.39 7.97 5.80
CA LEU A 23 4.89 6.60 5.70
C LEU A 23 4.24 5.87 4.51
N ALA A 24 2.94 6.02 4.34
CA ALA A 24 2.21 5.47 3.20
C ALA A 24 2.71 6.02 1.86
N GLY A 25 2.97 7.33 1.79
CA GLY A 25 3.54 7.97 0.61
C GLY A 25 4.88 7.35 0.21
N ASN A 26 5.75 7.06 1.19
CA ASN A 26 7.04 6.42 0.91
C ASN A 26 6.87 5.02 0.33
N VAL A 27 6.00 4.18 0.93
CA VAL A 27 5.71 2.83 0.40
C VAL A 27 5.21 2.89 -1.04
N LEU A 28 4.30 3.82 -1.35
CA LEU A 28 3.76 3.98 -2.70
C LEU A 28 4.81 4.45 -3.71
N LEU A 29 5.65 5.41 -3.32
CA LEU A 29 6.74 5.90 -4.17
C LEU A 29 7.76 4.80 -4.44
N ASP A 30 8.14 4.03 -3.42
CA ASP A 30 9.12 2.96 -3.59
C ASP A 30 8.55 1.81 -4.40
N THR A 31 7.28 1.44 -4.18
CA THR A 31 6.57 0.47 -5.03
C THR A 31 6.53 0.93 -6.49
N GLN A 32 6.22 2.22 -6.74
CA GLN A 32 6.18 2.76 -8.09
C GLN A 32 7.55 2.71 -8.77
N LYS A 33 8.63 3.04 -8.06
CA LYS A 33 9.99 2.93 -8.62
C LYS A 33 10.31 1.51 -9.06
N VAL A 34 9.90 0.51 -8.27
CA VAL A 34 10.10 -0.90 -8.61
C VAL A 34 9.28 -1.27 -9.85
N ILE A 35 8.00 -0.90 -9.90
CA ILE A 35 7.14 -1.11 -11.07
C ILE A 35 7.77 -0.48 -12.32
N ASP A 36 8.22 0.77 -12.24
CA ASP A 36 8.82 1.49 -13.37
C ASP A 36 10.14 0.83 -13.82
N SER A 37 10.93 0.29 -12.88
CA SER A 37 12.15 -0.45 -13.21
C SER A 37 11.83 -1.73 -13.96
N VAL A 38 10.95 -2.56 -13.40
CA VAL A 38 10.54 -3.84 -14.01
C VAL A 38 9.88 -3.58 -15.36
N ALA A 39 9.00 -2.58 -15.48
CA ALA A 39 8.30 -2.29 -16.73
C ALA A 39 9.23 -1.80 -17.86
N ARG A 40 10.36 -1.17 -17.54
CA ARG A 40 11.36 -0.74 -18.54
C ARG A 40 12.18 -1.91 -19.08
N GLU A 41 12.47 -2.88 -18.23
CA GLU A 41 13.32 -4.04 -18.53
C GLU A 41 12.51 -5.28 -18.89
N ALA A 42 11.17 -5.19 -18.79
CA ALA A 42 10.26 -6.33 -18.81
C ALA A 42 10.34 -7.17 -20.08
N ALA A 43 10.70 -8.44 -19.89
CA ALA A 43 10.35 -9.54 -20.77
C ALA A 43 8.94 -10.07 -20.44
N VAL A 44 8.42 -10.96 -21.29
CA VAL A 44 7.09 -11.59 -21.08
C VAL A 44 7.04 -12.37 -19.75
N SER A 45 8.17 -12.87 -19.26
CA SER A 45 8.31 -13.54 -17.97
C SER A 45 7.98 -12.65 -16.76
N ASP A 46 8.02 -11.32 -16.93
CA ASP A 46 7.94 -10.37 -15.84
C ASP A 46 6.52 -9.81 -15.64
N VAL A 47 5.59 -10.15 -16.55
CA VAL A 47 4.18 -9.79 -16.45
C VAL A 47 3.57 -10.23 -15.12
N PRO A 48 3.77 -11.48 -14.64
CA PRO A 48 3.26 -11.89 -13.33
C PRO A 48 3.85 -11.11 -12.14
N LEU A 49 5.10 -10.61 -12.26
CA LEU A 49 5.70 -9.75 -11.25
C LEU A 49 5.04 -8.37 -11.24
N LEU A 50 4.81 -7.78 -12.41
CA LEU A 50 4.10 -6.52 -12.56
C LEU A 50 2.65 -6.61 -12.03
N GLU A 51 1.96 -7.72 -12.27
CA GLU A 51 0.64 -7.99 -11.69
C GLU A 51 0.67 -8.03 -10.17
N ASP A 52 1.62 -8.76 -9.57
CA ASP A 52 1.77 -8.84 -8.12
C ASP A 52 2.09 -7.48 -7.49
N LEU A 53 2.94 -6.67 -8.13
CA LEU A 53 3.26 -5.31 -7.69
C LEU A 53 2.05 -4.36 -7.80
N ALA A 54 1.27 -4.45 -8.88
CA ALA A 54 0.07 -3.64 -9.07
C ALA A 54 -1.02 -4.03 -8.06
N GLU A 55 -1.18 -5.32 -7.78
CA GLU A 55 -2.15 -5.81 -6.79
C GLU A 55 -1.74 -5.38 -5.37
N PHE A 56 -0.44 -5.42 -5.05
CA PHE A 56 0.10 -4.86 -3.81
C PHE A 56 -0.20 -3.35 -3.72
N GLN A 57 0.13 -2.56 -4.73
CA GLN A 57 -0.07 -1.11 -4.72
C GLN A 57 -1.55 -0.73 -4.57
N SER A 58 -2.44 -1.40 -5.31
CA SER A 58 -3.88 -1.09 -5.29
C SER A 58 -4.54 -1.46 -3.95
N SER A 59 -4.23 -2.65 -3.41
CA SER A 59 -4.73 -3.07 -2.10
C SER A 59 -4.21 -2.18 -0.98
N PHE A 60 -2.94 -1.77 -1.02
CA PHE A 60 -2.38 -0.82 -0.06
C PHE A 60 -3.09 0.55 -0.10
N LEU A 61 -3.34 1.10 -1.29
CA LEU A 61 -4.13 2.33 -1.44
C LEU A 61 -5.54 2.19 -0.85
N ALA A 62 -6.19 1.05 -1.09
CA ALA A 62 -7.52 0.77 -0.56
C ALA A 62 -7.52 0.63 0.98
N MET A 63 -6.49 0.01 1.57
CA MET A 63 -6.31 0.00 3.02
C MET A 63 -6.25 1.41 3.60
N LEU A 64 -5.43 2.29 3.01
CA LEU A 64 -5.28 3.68 3.48
C LEU A 64 -6.59 4.45 3.39
N SER A 65 -7.34 4.26 2.30
CA SER A 65 -8.66 4.84 2.12
C SER A 65 -9.64 4.38 3.21
N GLY A 66 -9.69 3.07 3.48
CA GLY A 66 -10.52 2.50 4.55
C GLY A 66 -10.14 3.00 5.94
N LEU A 67 -8.83 3.02 6.25
CA LEU A 67 -8.33 3.51 7.53
C LEU A 67 -8.64 5.00 7.75
N ARG A 68 -8.43 5.84 6.73
CA ARG A 68 -8.76 7.27 6.78
C ARG A 68 -10.27 7.47 6.93
N SER A 69 -11.08 6.74 6.19
CA SER A 69 -12.54 6.85 6.24
C SER A 69 -13.08 6.38 7.59
N TYR A 70 -12.53 5.31 8.17
CA TYR A 70 -12.89 4.84 9.50
C TYR A 70 -12.51 5.84 10.59
N THR A 71 -11.29 6.40 10.55
CA THR A 71 -10.84 7.37 11.55
C THR A 71 -11.61 8.68 11.49
N THR A 72 -12.11 9.07 10.31
CA THR A 72 -12.91 10.30 10.13
C THR A 72 -14.38 10.13 10.50
N THR A 73 -14.99 8.98 10.16
CA THR A 73 -16.45 8.80 10.26
C THR A 73 -16.88 7.86 11.38
N ARG A 74 -15.96 7.06 11.92
CA ARG A 74 -16.20 5.94 12.84
C ARG A 74 -17.15 4.85 12.31
N ASN A 75 -17.48 4.88 11.02
CA ASN A 75 -18.34 3.87 10.40
C ASN A 75 -17.58 2.54 10.24
N ARG A 76 -18.09 1.49 10.89
CA ARG A 76 -17.45 0.16 10.93
C ARG A 76 -17.30 -0.50 9.56
N SER A 77 -18.10 -0.13 8.55
CA SER A 77 -17.93 -0.64 7.19
C SER A 77 -16.53 -0.35 6.64
N TYR A 78 -15.98 0.84 6.89
CA TYR A 78 -14.62 1.18 6.47
C TYR A 78 -13.53 0.40 7.21
N ARG A 79 -13.81 -0.06 8.44
CA ARG A 79 -12.92 -1.00 9.15
C ARG A 79 -12.92 -2.37 8.46
N SER A 80 -14.09 -2.85 8.02
CA SER A 80 -14.19 -4.09 7.27
C SER A 80 -13.46 -4.00 5.93
N GLU A 81 -13.59 -2.86 5.22
CA GLU A 81 -12.83 -2.59 4.00
C GLU A 81 -11.33 -2.59 4.24
N TYR A 82 -10.85 -1.92 5.30
CA TYR A 82 -9.44 -1.95 5.67
C TYR A 82 -8.94 -3.39 5.89
N ILE A 83 -9.69 -4.21 6.65
CA ILE A 83 -9.31 -5.60 6.94
C ILE A 83 -9.27 -6.45 5.66
N ALA A 84 -10.28 -6.32 4.80
CA ALA A 84 -10.34 -7.06 3.55
C ALA A 84 -9.14 -6.72 2.65
N ASN A 85 -8.83 -5.42 2.51
CA ASN A 85 -7.70 -4.99 1.70
C ASN A 85 -6.35 -5.33 2.35
N SER A 86 -6.25 -5.36 3.69
CA SER A 86 -5.05 -5.84 4.39
C SER A 86 -4.75 -7.30 4.05
N LEU A 87 -5.78 -8.15 4.04
CA LEU A 87 -5.62 -9.55 3.67
C LEU A 87 -5.15 -9.72 2.23
N LEU A 88 -5.69 -8.93 1.28
CA LEU A 88 -5.25 -8.94 -0.12
C LEU A 88 -3.80 -8.46 -0.24
N ASN A 89 -3.44 -7.39 0.49
CA ASN A 89 -2.10 -6.84 0.48
C ASN A 89 -1.06 -7.83 1.04
N ASP A 90 -1.39 -8.51 2.14
CA ASP A 90 -0.54 -9.54 2.75
C ASP A 90 -0.29 -10.71 1.79
N GLN A 91 -1.32 -11.11 1.02
CA GLN A 91 -1.19 -12.16 0.01
C GLN A 91 -0.30 -11.73 -1.15
N ALA A 92 -0.50 -10.52 -1.68
CA ALA A 92 0.36 -9.98 -2.74
C ALA A 92 1.81 -9.86 -2.27
N TRP A 93 2.02 -9.35 -1.06
CA TRP A 93 3.34 -9.26 -0.44
C TRP A 93 4.01 -10.63 -0.29
N ALA A 94 3.28 -11.65 0.18
CA ALA A 94 3.82 -13.01 0.32
C ALA A 94 4.26 -13.59 -1.04
N ARG A 95 3.51 -13.32 -2.12
CA ARG A 95 3.91 -13.74 -3.47
C ARG A 95 5.18 -13.03 -3.93
N LEU A 96 5.27 -11.72 -3.73
CA LEU A 96 6.49 -10.93 -4.02
C LEU A 96 7.71 -11.47 -3.26
N GLN A 97 7.58 -11.74 -1.96
CA GLN A 97 8.66 -12.33 -1.16
C GLN A 97 9.07 -13.72 -1.67
N GLY A 98 8.10 -14.54 -2.09
CA GLY A 98 8.37 -15.84 -2.69
C GLY A 98 9.15 -15.74 -4.00
N ARG A 99 8.99 -14.66 -4.77
CA ARG A 99 9.78 -14.39 -5.99
C ARG A 99 11.20 -13.94 -5.68
N ILE A 100 11.37 -13.04 -4.72
CA ILE A 100 12.70 -12.61 -4.22
C ILE A 100 13.50 -13.82 -3.76
N THR A 101 12.89 -14.69 -2.97
CA THR A 101 13.55 -15.91 -2.45
C THR A 101 13.97 -16.86 -3.56
N ARG A 102 13.24 -16.88 -4.68
CA ARG A 102 13.57 -17.71 -5.86
C ARG A 102 14.63 -17.09 -6.77
N GLY A 103 15.14 -15.91 -6.46
CA GLY A 103 16.16 -15.25 -7.27
C GLY A 103 15.64 -14.62 -8.55
N GLU A 104 14.32 -14.43 -8.69
CA GLU A 104 13.69 -13.71 -9.82
C GLU A 104 14.04 -12.20 -9.82
N PHE A 105 14.89 -11.75 -8.90
CA PHE A 105 15.42 -10.39 -8.76
C PHE A 105 16.94 -10.30 -8.97
N ASN A 106 17.62 -11.41 -9.32
CA ASN A 106 19.07 -11.43 -9.51
C ASN A 106 19.43 -11.54 -11.00
N GLU A 107 19.53 -10.39 -11.67
CA GLU A 107 20.40 -10.22 -12.85
C GLU A 107 21.61 -9.36 -12.45
N GLU A 108 22.62 -9.99 -11.88
CA GLU A 108 24.01 -9.50 -11.95
C GLU A 108 24.91 -10.68 -12.34
N GLN A 109 25.20 -10.78 -13.64
CA GLN A 109 26.49 -11.21 -14.17
C GLN A 109 26.97 -10.19 -15.19
#